data_AF-A0A962E7Z9-F1
#
_entry.id   AF-A0A962E7Z9-F1
#
_cell.length_a   1.000
_cell.length_b   1.000
_cell.length_c   1.000
_cell.angle_alpha   90.00
_cell.angle_beta   90.00
_cell.angle_gamma   90.00
#
_symmetry.space_group_name_H-M   'P 1'
#
loop_
_entity.id
_entity.type
_entity.pdbx_description
1 polymer ?
#
loop_
_entity_poly.entity_id
_entity_poly.type
_entity_poly.pdbx_seq_one_letter_code
_entity_poly.pdbx_strand_id
1 'polypeptide(L)' 'MRLNDQAAYLLHRRAHGERSLLVDLLTLEHGRLAAVARQVRGGSGERLATLAPFNALRVDLSGRGEVLTLTRWEAADKP' A
#
# COMPACT_ATOMS: atom_id res chain seq x y z
N MET A 1 0.04 10.30 12.50
CA MET A 1 1.23 10.08 11.68
C MET A 1 0.86 10.23 10.21
N ARG A 2 1.66 10.97 9.44
CA ARG A 2 1.49 11.08 7.99
C ARG A 2 2.86 10.91 7.37
N LEU A 3 3.00 9.93 6.50
CA LEU A 3 4.22 9.63 5.76
C LEU A 3 3.89 9.84 4.29
N ASN A 4 4.63 10.69 3.61
CA ASN A 4 4.42 10.94 2.19
C ASN A 4 5.62 10.41 1.42
N ASP A 5 5.36 9.92 0.21
CA ASP A 5 6.35 9.54 -0.80
C ASP A 5 7.41 8.56 -0.26
N GLN A 6 6.94 7.52 0.43
CA GLN A 6 7.79 6.51 1.03
C GLN A 6 8.16 5.43 0.01
N ALA A 7 9.45 5.09 -0.06
CA ALA A 7 9.89 3.90 -0.77
C ALA A 7 9.48 2.65 0.03
N ALA A 8 8.76 1.74 -0.61
CA ALA A 8 8.25 0.55 0.04
C ALA A 8 8.17 -0.66 -0.91
N TYR A 9 8.23 -1.85 -0.34
CA TYR A 9 7.83 -3.10 -0.99
C TYR A 9 6.54 -3.62 -0.39
N LEU A 10 5.64 -4.12 -1.24
CA LEU A 10 4.49 -4.87 -0.74
C LEU A 10 4.94 -6.27 -0.32
N LEU A 11 4.76 -6.64 0.94
CA LEU A 11 5.05 -7.99 1.41
C LEU A 11 3.84 -8.89 1.14
N HIS A 12 2.70 -8.54 1.73
CA HIS A 12 1.48 -9.33 1.63
C HIS A 12 0.27 -8.42 1.40
N ARG A 13 -0.77 -8.99 0.77
CA ARG A 13 -2.10 -8.39 0.70
C ARG A 13 -3.17 -9.43 1.01
N ARG A 14 -4.23 -9.01 1.70
CA ARG A 14 -5.42 -9.83 1.92
C ARG A 14 -6.68 -8.99 1.84
N ALA A 15 -7.79 -9.61 1.43
CA ALA A 15 -9.09 -8.97 1.47
C ALA A 15 -9.44 -8.51 2.89
N HIS A 16 -9.89 -7.28 3.02
CA HIS A 16 -10.35 -6.71 4.28
C HIS A 16 -11.70 -6.05 4.04
N GLY A 17 -12.78 -6.81 4.20
CA GLY A 17 -14.14 -6.39 3.83
C GLY A 17 -14.38 -6.37 2.32
N GLU A 18 -15.43 -5.67 1.90
CA GLU A 18 -15.91 -5.75 0.51
C GLU A 18 -15.04 -5.00 -0.49
N ARG A 19 -14.47 -3.84 -0.12
CA ARG A 19 -13.76 -2.93 -1.05
C ARG A 19 -12.37 -2.51 -0.60
N SER A 20 -11.80 -3.19 0.39
CA SER A 20 -10.49 -2.87 0.94
C SER A 20 -9.55 -4.07 0.95
N LEU A 21 -8.26 -3.76 0.93
CA LEU A 21 -7.18 -4.71 1.14
C LEU A 21 -6.40 -4.28 2.39
N LEU A 22 -6.11 -5.22 3.27
CA LEU A 22 -5.05 -5.02 4.24
C LEU A 22 -3.73 -5.39 3.57
N VAL A 23 -2.74 -4.51 3.70
CA VAL A 23 -1.42 -4.65 3.11
C VAL A 23 -0.35 -4.54 4.19
N ASP A 24 0.67 -5.37 4.06
CA ASP A 24 1.90 -5.25 4.82
C ASP A 24 2.97 -4.66 3.90
N LEU A 25 3.56 -3.55 4.31
CA LEU A 25 4.57 -2.81 3.54
C LEU A 25 5.89 -2.84 4.28
N LEU A 26 6.98 -3.15 3.58
CA LEU A 26 8.33 -2.92 4.07
C LEU A 26 8.80 -1.58 3.53
N THR A 27 8.80 -0.56 4.39
CA THR A 27 9.29 0.78 4.06
C THR A 27 10.77 0.91 4.36
N LEU A 28 11.48 1.75 3.59
CA LEU A 28 12.91 1.97 3.78
C LEU A 28 13.22 2.61 5.14
N GLU A 29 12.45 3.64 5.54
CA GLU A 29 12.77 4.46 6.71
C GLU A 29 12.03 4.03 7.99
N HIS A 30 10.87 3.39 7.85
CA HIS A 30 9.98 3.09 8.99
C HIS A 30 9.81 1.58 9.23
N GLY A 31 10.55 0.74 8.51
CA GLY A 31 10.46 -0.71 8.61
C GLY A 31 9.10 -1.25 8.15
N ARG A 32 8.61 -2.31 8.80
CA ARG A 32 7.35 -2.96 8.44
C ARG A 32 6.14 -2.20 9.00
N LEU A 33 5.25 -1.77 8.11
CA LEU A 33 4.00 -1.07 8.44
C LEU A 33 2.79 -1.84 7.88
N ALA A 34 1.73 -1.93 8.68
CA ALA A 34 0.43 -2.42 8.21
C ALA A 34 -0.43 -1.24 7.73
N ALA A 35 -1.13 -1.39 6.61
CA ALA A 35 -2.03 -0.37 6.11
C ALA A 35 -3.28 -0.95 5.44
N VAL A 36 -4.38 -0.19 5.42
CA VAL A 36 -5.57 -0.52 4.64
C VAL A 36 -5.60 0.32 3.37
N ALA A 37 -5.59 -0.34 2.22
CA ALA A 37 -5.93 0.24 0.94
C ALA A 37 -7.45 0.20 0.77
N ARG A 38 -8.10 1.36 0.60
CA ARG A 38 -9.55 1.46 0.38
C ARG A 38 -9.87 1.62 -1.10
N GLN A 39 -11.11 1.27 -1.47
CA GLN A 39 -11.65 1.42 -2.82
C GLN A 39 -10.81 0.70 -3.91
N VAL A 40 -10.23 -0.44 -3.55
CA VAL A 40 -9.33 -1.18 -4.46
C VAL A 40 -10.12 -2.13 -5.37
N ARG A 41 -11.23 -2.70 -4.90
CA ARG A 41 -12.11 -3.55 -5.73
C ARG A 41 -13.04 -2.66 -6.55
N GLY A 42 -12.78 -2.58 -7.87
CA GLY A 42 -13.48 -1.72 -8.83
C GLY A 42 -12.57 -0.70 -9.55
N GLY A 43 -11.31 -0.58 -9.13
CA GLY A 43 -10.29 0.16 -9.90
C GLY A 43 -9.87 -0.61 -11.16
N SER A 44 -9.24 0.08 -12.11
CA SER A 44 -8.67 -0.57 -13.30
C SER A 44 -7.70 -1.68 -12.87
N GLY A 45 -7.73 -2.82 -13.58
CA GLY A 45 -6.90 -3.99 -13.25
C GLY A 45 -5.41 -3.65 -13.11
N GLU A 46 -4.91 -2.69 -13.90
CA GLU A 46 -3.54 -2.18 -13.82
C GLU A 46 -3.20 -1.57 -12.46
N ARG A 47 -4.09 -0.76 -11.86
CA ARG A 47 -3.82 -0.12 -10.56
C ARG A 47 -3.81 -1.12 -9.41
N LEU A 48 -4.50 -2.24 -9.57
CA LEU A 48 -4.45 -3.38 -8.65
C LEU A 48 -3.23 -4.27 -8.88
N ALA A 49 -2.76 -4.35 -10.12
CA ALA A 49 -1.56 -5.09 -10.50
C ALA A 49 -0.31 -4.48 -9.87
N THR A 50 -0.26 -3.15 -9.67
CA THR A 50 0.86 -2.52 -8.94
C THR A 50 0.95 -2.98 -7.49
N LEU A 51 -0.16 -3.35 -6.84
CA LEU A 51 -0.17 -3.99 -5.53
C LEU A 51 0.12 -5.50 -5.59
N ALA A 52 1.03 -5.94 -6.45
CA ALA A 52 1.56 -7.30 -6.42
C ALA A 52 2.65 -7.43 -5.32
N PRO A 53 2.74 -8.57 -4.62
CA PRO A 53 3.84 -8.82 -3.69
C PRO A 53 5.21 -8.60 -4.33
N PHE A 54 6.15 -8.09 -3.54
CA PHE A 54 7.52 -7.76 -3.90
C PHE A 54 7.68 -6.71 -5.01
N ASN A 55 6.61 -5.99 -5.34
CA ASN A 55 6.70 -4.84 -6.23
C ASN A 55 7.23 -3.61 -5.47
N ALA A 56 8.13 -2.86 -6.10
CA ALA A 56 8.65 -1.61 -5.57
C ALA A 56 7.61 -0.49 -5.76
N LEU A 57 7.34 0.25 -4.69
CA LEU A 57 6.26 1.23 -4.62
C LEU A 57 6.73 2.56 -4.02
N ARG A 58 6.14 3.65 -4.51
CA ARG A 58 6.06 4.92 -3.78
C ARG A 58 4.68 5.02 -3.13
N VAL A 59 4.63 5.22 -1.81
CA VAL A 59 3.39 5.19 -1.05
C VAL A 59 3.19 6.40 -0.14
N ASP A 60 1.94 6.84 -0.02
CA ASP A 60 1.53 7.78 1.02
C ASP A 60 0.69 7.04 2.06
N LEU A 61 1.01 7.24 3.33
CA LEU A 61 0.37 6.62 4.48
C LEU A 61 -0.13 7.68 5.45
N SER A 62 -1.33 7.50 5.99
CA SER A 62 -1.86 8.36 7.04
C SER A 62 -2.64 7.56 8.07
N GLY A 63 -2.59 7.98 9.34
CA GLY A 63 -3.36 7.31 10.39
C GLY A 63 -2.83 7.58 11.79
N ARG A 64 -3.53 7.00 12.76
CA ARG A 64 -3.15 6.97 14.16
C ARG A 64 -3.30 5.52 14.64
N GLY A 65 -2.27 4.95 15.24
CA GLY A 65 -2.25 3.56 15.72
C GLY A 65 -1.43 2.60 14.86
N GLU A 66 -1.65 1.30 15.07
CA GLU A 66 -0.85 0.21 14.50
C GLU A 66 -1.13 -0.07 13.02
N VAL A 67 -2.33 0.28 12.55
CA VAL A 67 -2.73 0.10 11.15
C VAL A 67 -3.01 1.46 10.53
N LEU A 68 -2.25 1.78 9.48
CA LEU A 68 -2.38 3.03 8.73
C LEU A 68 -3.41 2.90 7.60
N THR A 69 -3.69 3.99 6.92
CA THR A 69 -4.44 4.03 5.66
C THR A 69 -3.46 4.30 4.53
N LEU A 70 -3.48 3.45 3.50
CA LEU A 70 -2.75 3.67 2.26
C LEU A 70 -3.54 4.65 1.39
N THR A 71 -3.09 5.90 1.33
CA THR A 71 -3.79 6.99 0.63
C THR A 71 -3.34 7.14 -0.82
N ARG A 72 -2.11 6.75 -1.14
CA ARG A 72 -1.56 6.70 -2.50
C ARG A 72 -0.58 5.55 -2.62
N TRP A 73 -0.54 4.94 -3.80
CA TRP A 73 0.52 4.02 -4.20
C TRP A 73 0.73 4.11 -5.71
N GLU A 74 1.97 3.98 -6.14
CA GLU A 74 2.37 3.86 -7.54
C GLU A 74 3.61 2.97 -7.64
N ALA A 75 3.80 2.33 -8.79
CA ALA A 75 5.01 1.58 -9.07
C ALA A 75 6.21 2.55 -9.07
N ALA A 76 7.27 2.19 -8.35
CA ALA A 76 8.50 2.99 -8.32
C ALA A 76 9.20 2.96 -9.69
N ASP A 77 9.11 1.83 -10.38
CA ASP A 77 9.56 1.64 -11.75
C ASP A 77 8.31 1.47 -12.64
N LYS A 78 7.95 2.50 -13.40
CA LYS A 78 7.16 2.27 -14.62
C LYS A 78 8.15 1.84 -15.70
N PRO A 79 8.01 0.65 -16.30
CA PRO A 79 8.80 0.29 -17.47
C PRO A 79 8.55 1.27 -18.63
#